data_AF-S4GUM7-F1
#
_entry.id   AF-S4GUM7-F1
#
_cell.length_a   1.000
_cell.length_b   1.000
_cell.length_c   1.000
_cell.angle_alpha   90.00
_cell.angle_beta   90.00
_cell.angle_gamma   90.00
#
_symmetry.space_group_name_H-M   'P 1'
#
loop_
_entity.id
_entity.type
_entity.pdbx_description
1 polymer ?
#
loop_
_entity_poly.entity_id
_entity_poly.type
_entity_poly.pdbx_seq_one_letter_code
_entity_poly.pdbx_strand_id
1 'polypeptide(L)'
;MIQEYLLQDENIKKNISDYKPEKASIKLYQVEKGECWYAQISVNGSNEQAARDLSDIDMYVQEHFAVTLLRSDCSAYFTSKLYPLLSSFERTLRKLLYIFSAINNDDESTKNIKELEKKTIGQIFTMLFIDDAFVSSIKDSIKGANRDIFSKDDILKLISSVDEKTVWDSLMGDDIVPTLRKNFQEVRSIRNNVMHAHNINWNEYENSRKLLRKIIKEMDTALDDVSIKESIATKKPSYNHTLSDALKAQVHIGQIASSLVPHIEGLSALQTTLMDYYKLSPECINMVKETATLANMMALPKMTRISEQVQKISRMFFDVPGLKSAQEQARMLSEIYRNPAIIEA
;
A
#
# COMPACT_ATOMS: atom_id res chain seq x y z
N MET A 1 -15.71 28.84 -0.64
CA MET A 1 -14.87 27.75 -0.10
C MET A 1 -14.14 28.25 1.13
N ILE A 2 -13.91 27.39 2.12
CA ILE A 2 -13.22 27.76 3.35
C ILE A 2 -12.03 26.85 3.68
N GLN A 3 -11.09 27.41 4.43
CA GLN A 3 -10.04 26.69 5.14
C GLN A 3 -10.06 27.08 6.61
N GLU A 4 -9.76 26.12 7.47
CA GLU A 4 -9.72 26.35 8.91
C GLU A 4 -8.38 25.90 9.47
N TYR A 5 -7.80 26.73 10.33
CA TYR A 5 -6.48 26.52 10.93
C TYR A 5 -6.57 26.64 12.44
N LEU A 6 -6.02 25.67 13.16
CA LEU A 6 -5.83 25.73 14.59
C LEU A 6 -4.63 26.63 14.91
N LEU A 7 -4.84 27.51 15.89
CA LEU A 7 -3.85 28.46 16.40
C LEU A 7 -3.68 28.18 17.89
N GLN A 8 -2.45 27.82 18.29
CA GLN A 8 -2.14 27.40 19.67
C GLN A 8 -1.41 28.48 20.48
N ASP A 9 -1.16 29.65 19.89
CA ASP A 9 -0.42 30.75 20.51
C ASP A 9 -1.03 32.11 20.11
N GLU A 10 -1.05 33.05 21.05
CA GLU A 10 -1.64 34.39 20.87
C GLU A 10 -0.87 35.22 19.83
N ASN A 11 0.45 35.04 19.68
CA ASN A 11 1.23 35.71 18.65
C ASN A 11 0.88 35.17 17.25
N ILE A 12 0.66 33.87 17.11
CA ILE A 12 0.20 33.28 15.83
C ILE A 12 -1.17 33.84 15.46
N LYS A 13 -2.09 33.93 16.43
CA LYS A 13 -3.40 34.58 16.25
C LYS A 13 -3.26 36.03 15.82
N LYS A 14 -2.35 36.80 16.42
CA LYS A 14 -2.11 38.18 16.02
C LYS A 14 -1.57 38.25 14.58
N ASN A 15 -0.55 37.45 14.27
CA ASN A 15 0.09 37.43 12.96
C ASN A 15 -0.89 37.06 11.84
N ILE A 16 -1.76 36.07 12.06
CA ILE A 16 -2.76 35.67 11.07
C ILE A 16 -3.91 36.69 10.96
N SER A 17 -4.21 37.44 12.04
CA SER A 17 -5.17 38.55 12.00
C SER A 17 -4.65 39.73 11.17
N ASP A 18 -3.34 39.95 11.17
CA ASP A 18 -2.68 41.03 10.42
C ASP A 18 -2.49 40.66 8.94
N TYR A 19 -2.53 39.37 8.60
CA TYR A 19 -2.50 38.89 7.23
C TYR A 19 -3.79 39.26 6.47
N LYS A 20 -3.66 39.99 5.35
CA LYS A 20 -4.78 40.48 4.53
C LYS A 20 -4.67 39.98 3.08
N PRO A 21 -5.04 38.72 2.79
CA PRO A 21 -5.06 38.21 1.43
C PRO A 21 -6.07 38.97 0.56
N GLU A 22 -5.68 39.39 -0.64
CA GLU A 22 -6.52 40.23 -1.52
C GLU A 22 -7.88 39.60 -1.88
N LYS A 23 -7.95 38.27 -1.98
CA LYS A 23 -9.13 37.53 -2.49
C LYS A 23 -9.90 36.77 -1.41
N ALA A 24 -9.56 36.94 -0.14
CA ALA A 24 -10.16 36.16 0.93
C ALA A 24 -10.52 37.01 2.14
N SER A 25 -11.52 36.53 2.88
CA SER A 25 -11.89 37.08 4.19
C SER A 25 -11.41 36.16 5.30
N ILE A 26 -10.92 36.73 6.39
CA ILE A 26 -10.49 35.98 7.58
C ILE A 26 -11.48 36.24 8.73
N LYS A 27 -11.86 35.17 9.44
CA LYS A 27 -12.62 35.22 10.70
C LYS A 27 -11.86 34.45 11.78
N LEU A 28 -11.85 34.96 13.00
CA LEU A 28 -11.20 34.33 14.15
C LEU A 28 -12.24 33.88 15.16
N TYR A 29 -12.01 32.71 15.73
CA TYR A 29 -12.89 32.09 16.69
C TYR A 29 -12.06 31.63 17.90
N GLN A 30 -12.59 31.83 19.10
CA GLN A 30 -11.99 31.33 20.33
C GLN A 30 -12.63 30.00 20.71
N VAL A 31 -11.83 29.03 21.15
CA VAL A 31 -12.33 27.77 21.69
C VAL A 31 -12.68 27.99 23.15
N GLU A 32 -13.91 27.66 23.54
CA GLU A 32 -14.36 27.80 24.92
C GLU A 32 -13.52 26.94 25.88
N LYS A 33 -13.07 27.54 26.98
CA LYS A 33 -12.26 26.88 28.03
C LYS A 33 -10.85 26.42 27.62
N GLY A 34 -10.25 27.02 26.59
CA GLY A 34 -8.85 26.80 26.22
C GLY A 34 -8.12 28.08 25.78
N GLU A 35 -6.79 28.07 25.85
CA GLU A 35 -5.91 29.09 25.25
C GLU A 35 -5.64 28.75 23.77
N CYS A 36 -6.70 28.49 23.01
CA CYS A 36 -6.58 28.21 21.58
C CYS A 36 -7.70 28.86 20.75
N TRP A 37 -7.38 29.10 19.49
CA TRP A 37 -8.24 29.77 18.51
C TRP A 37 -8.24 28.98 17.22
N TYR A 38 -9.20 29.25 16.36
CA TYR A 38 -9.09 28.85 14.96
C TYR A 38 -9.40 30.03 14.04
N ALA A 39 -8.64 30.11 12.96
CA ALA A 39 -8.89 31.04 11.87
C ALA A 39 -9.66 30.32 10.77
N GLN A 40 -10.69 30.97 10.24
CA GLN A 40 -11.36 30.57 9.01
C GLN A 40 -11.02 31.56 7.91
N ILE A 41 -10.37 31.08 6.86
CA ILE A 41 -10.09 31.85 5.65
C ILE A 41 -11.08 31.42 4.57
N SER A 42 -11.77 32.38 3.95
CA SER A 42 -12.84 32.11 2.98
C SER A 42 -12.61 32.84 1.67
N VAL A 43 -12.70 32.12 0.55
CA VAL A 43 -12.75 32.67 -0.81
C VAL A 43 -14.15 32.46 -1.37
N ASN A 44 -14.69 33.47 -2.07
CA ASN A 44 -16.02 33.42 -2.64
C ASN A 44 -16.13 32.41 -3.80
N GLY A 45 -17.23 31.66 -3.83
CA GLY A 45 -17.50 30.65 -4.85
C GLY A 45 -17.01 29.25 -4.50
N SER A 46 -17.41 28.31 -5.35
CA SER A 46 -17.09 26.88 -5.26
C SER A 46 -16.67 26.32 -6.62
N ASN A 47 -15.68 26.97 -7.25
CA ASN A 47 -15.17 26.64 -8.57
C ASN A 47 -13.64 26.48 -8.55
N GLU A 48 -13.06 26.12 -9.69
CA GLU A 48 -11.62 25.84 -9.79
C GLU A 48 -10.74 27.06 -9.45
N GLN A 49 -11.15 28.25 -9.86
CA GLN A 49 -10.40 29.47 -9.56
C GLN A 49 -10.41 29.77 -8.06
N ALA A 50 -11.57 29.62 -7.40
CA ALA A 50 -11.68 29.79 -5.96
C ALA A 50 -10.84 28.75 -5.19
N ALA A 51 -10.83 27.49 -5.65
CA ALA A 51 -10.01 26.44 -5.05
C ALA A 51 -8.51 26.71 -5.23
N ARG A 52 -8.09 27.21 -6.40
CA ARG A 52 -6.71 27.64 -6.65
C ARG A 52 -6.30 28.79 -5.75
N ASP A 53 -7.07 29.88 -5.74
CA ASP A 53 -6.76 31.06 -4.92
C ASP A 53 -6.65 30.69 -3.43
N LEU A 54 -7.53 29.81 -2.95
CA LEU A 54 -7.50 29.32 -1.57
C LEU A 54 -6.31 28.36 -1.31
N SER A 55 -5.89 27.56 -2.31
CA SER A 55 -4.67 26.74 -2.19
C SER A 55 -3.40 27.56 -2.15
N ASP A 56 -3.32 28.65 -2.92
CA ASP A 56 -2.15 29.55 -2.91
C ASP A 56 -2.04 30.24 -1.53
N ILE A 57 -3.18 30.63 -0.95
CA ILE A 57 -3.24 31.16 0.42
C ILE A 57 -2.81 30.11 1.45
N ASP A 58 -3.24 28.85 1.33
CA ASP A 58 -2.86 27.76 2.24
C ASP A 58 -1.35 27.53 2.28
N MET A 59 -0.73 27.50 1.10
CA MET A 59 0.72 27.34 1.00
C MET A 59 1.43 28.47 1.74
N TYR A 60 1.03 29.72 1.51
CA TYR A 60 1.59 30.86 2.22
C TYR A 60 1.38 30.75 3.74
N VAL A 61 0.17 30.41 4.18
CA VAL A 61 -0.20 30.32 5.58
C VAL A 61 0.60 29.24 6.31
N GLN A 62 0.74 28.05 5.73
CA GLN A 62 1.50 26.95 6.34
C GLN A 62 3.02 27.19 6.34
N GLU A 63 3.54 27.96 5.38
CA GLU A 63 4.96 28.31 5.32
C GLU A 63 5.34 29.42 6.32
N HIS A 64 4.45 30.39 6.55
CA HIS A 64 4.76 31.59 7.34
C HIS A 64 4.19 31.55 8.76
N PHE A 65 3.23 30.67 9.04
CA PHE A 65 2.61 30.55 10.36
C PHE A 65 2.66 29.10 10.84
N ALA A 66 3.03 28.88 12.10
CA ALA A 66 3.05 27.56 12.73
C ALA A 66 1.63 27.09 13.08
N VAL A 67 0.83 26.77 12.07
CA VAL A 67 -0.59 26.41 12.21
C VAL A 67 -0.84 24.94 11.90
N THR A 68 -1.95 24.39 12.41
CA THR A 68 -2.42 23.06 12.04
C THR A 68 -3.69 23.17 11.21
N LEU A 69 -3.67 22.67 9.98
CA LEU A 69 -4.85 22.66 9.10
C LEU A 69 -5.93 21.72 9.65
N LEU A 70 -7.12 22.26 9.91
CA LEU A 70 -8.30 21.54 10.40
C LEU A 70 -9.24 21.14 9.27
N ARG A 71 -9.38 22.01 8.26
CA ARG A 71 -10.28 21.82 7.12
C ARG A 71 -9.72 22.48 5.87
N SER A 72 -9.79 21.78 4.74
CA SER A 72 -9.39 22.32 3.44
C SER A 72 -10.42 22.02 2.35
N ASP A 73 -11.29 22.99 2.06
CA ASP A 73 -12.26 22.86 0.97
C ASP A 73 -11.58 22.83 -0.41
N CYS A 74 -10.42 23.46 -0.59
CA CYS A 74 -9.72 23.40 -1.88
C CYS A 74 -9.18 21.98 -2.15
N SER A 75 -8.59 21.33 -1.14
CA SER A 75 -8.13 19.94 -1.24
C SER A 75 -9.30 18.98 -1.48
N ALA A 76 -10.42 19.18 -0.77
CA ALA A 76 -11.65 18.43 -0.99
C ALA A 76 -12.17 18.61 -2.43
N TYR A 77 -12.14 19.82 -2.96
CA TYR A 77 -12.49 20.10 -4.35
C TYR A 77 -11.57 19.36 -5.33
N PHE A 78 -10.25 19.46 -5.17
CA PHE A 78 -9.29 18.78 -6.04
C PHE A 78 -9.47 17.26 -6.03
N THR A 79 -9.63 16.67 -4.84
CA THR A 79 -9.91 15.24 -4.65
C THR A 79 -11.20 14.83 -5.36
N SER A 80 -12.26 15.64 -5.27
CA SER A 80 -13.53 15.39 -5.96
C SER A 80 -13.42 15.41 -7.49
N LYS A 81 -12.44 16.14 -8.05
CA LYS A 81 -12.18 16.20 -9.49
C LYS A 81 -11.21 15.13 -9.97
N LEU A 82 -10.25 14.71 -9.14
CA LEU A 82 -9.32 13.64 -9.46
C LEU A 82 -9.95 12.25 -9.35
N TYR A 83 -10.89 12.05 -8.43
CA TYR A 83 -11.51 10.73 -8.22
C TYR A 83 -12.18 10.16 -9.50
N PRO A 84 -13.02 10.90 -10.25
CA PRO A 84 -13.58 10.41 -11.51
C PRO A 84 -12.51 10.12 -12.59
N LEU A 85 -11.41 10.89 -12.61
CA LEU A 85 -10.30 10.64 -13.53
C LEU A 85 -9.55 9.35 -13.17
N LEU A 86 -9.31 9.08 -11.88
CA LEU A 86 -8.73 7.82 -11.42
C LEU A 86 -9.64 6.63 -11.73
N SER A 87 -10.96 6.78 -11.55
CA SER A 87 -11.92 5.75 -11.93
C SER A 87 -11.88 5.48 -13.45
N SER A 88 -11.81 6.53 -14.27
CA SER A 88 -11.66 6.39 -15.72
C SER A 88 -10.35 5.70 -16.08
N PHE A 89 -9.24 6.11 -15.46
CA PHE A 89 -7.94 5.48 -15.61
C PHE A 89 -7.98 3.97 -15.29
N GLU A 90 -8.54 3.58 -14.14
CA GLU A 90 -8.62 2.15 -13.76
C GLU A 90 -9.48 1.35 -14.74
N ARG A 91 -10.64 1.89 -15.14
CA ARG A 91 -11.54 1.22 -16.09
C ARG A 91 -10.87 1.07 -17.46
N THR A 92 -10.16 2.08 -17.93
CA THR A 92 -9.46 2.03 -19.21
C THR A 92 -8.26 1.08 -19.14
N LEU A 93 -7.50 1.05 -18.04
CA LEU A 93 -6.42 0.07 -17.85
C LEU A 93 -6.96 -1.37 -17.89
N ARG A 94 -8.05 -1.65 -17.17
CA ARG A 94 -8.70 -2.97 -17.22
C ARG A 94 -9.17 -3.31 -18.62
N LYS A 95 -9.85 -2.38 -19.30
CA LYS A 95 -10.28 -2.55 -20.68
C LYS A 95 -9.11 -2.89 -21.61
N LEU A 96 -7.99 -2.18 -21.49
CA LEU A 96 -6.76 -2.46 -22.24
C LEU A 96 -6.30 -3.91 -22.02
N LEU A 97 -6.17 -4.33 -20.76
CA LEU A 97 -5.74 -5.69 -20.43
C LEU A 97 -6.70 -6.76 -20.97
N TYR A 98 -8.00 -6.50 -20.91
CA TYR A 98 -9.04 -7.46 -21.34
C TYR A 98 -9.08 -7.59 -22.85
N ILE A 99 -9.07 -6.47 -23.58
CA ILE A 99 -9.10 -6.49 -25.04
C ILE A 99 -7.86 -7.19 -25.58
N PHE A 100 -6.67 -6.88 -25.04
CA PHE A 100 -5.43 -7.51 -25.48
C PHE A 100 -5.39 -9.01 -25.13
N SER A 101 -5.97 -9.40 -24.00
CA SER A 101 -6.20 -10.81 -23.69
C SER A 101 -7.16 -11.49 -24.67
N ALA A 102 -8.29 -10.85 -24.97
CA ALA A 102 -9.34 -11.41 -25.83
C ALA A 102 -8.92 -11.57 -27.29
N ILE A 103 -8.08 -10.66 -27.81
CA ILE A 103 -7.59 -10.72 -29.19
C ILE A 103 -6.75 -11.98 -29.47
N ASN A 104 -6.06 -12.53 -28.46
CA ASN A 104 -5.32 -13.77 -28.61
C ASN A 104 -6.24 -15.01 -28.73
N ASN A 105 -7.53 -14.87 -28.36
CA ASN A 105 -8.60 -15.85 -28.54
C ASN A 105 -8.24 -17.31 -28.16
N ASP A 106 -7.56 -17.48 -27.03
CA ASP A 106 -7.20 -18.79 -26.46
C ASP A 106 -8.00 -19.09 -25.17
N ASP A 107 -7.90 -20.35 -24.71
CA ASP A 107 -8.58 -20.85 -23.52
C ASP A 107 -8.15 -20.16 -22.21
N GLU A 108 -7.01 -19.45 -22.21
CA GLU A 108 -6.54 -18.70 -21.05
C GLU A 108 -7.20 -17.33 -20.93
N SER A 109 -7.62 -16.72 -22.05
CA SER A 109 -8.22 -15.38 -22.05
C SER A 109 -9.36 -15.21 -21.06
N THR A 110 -10.36 -16.11 -21.11
CA THR A 110 -11.53 -16.03 -20.21
C THR A 110 -11.14 -16.19 -18.75
N LYS A 111 -10.13 -17.01 -18.44
CA LYS A 111 -9.64 -17.22 -17.08
C LYS A 111 -8.90 -15.98 -16.59
N ASN A 112 -8.01 -15.42 -17.42
CA ASN A 112 -7.24 -14.23 -17.11
C ASN A 112 -8.14 -13.04 -16.80
N ILE A 113 -9.17 -12.80 -17.62
CA ILE A 113 -10.13 -11.71 -17.39
C ILE A 113 -10.88 -11.91 -16.05
N LYS A 114 -11.35 -13.13 -15.77
CA LYS A 114 -12.02 -13.44 -14.49
C LYS A 114 -11.12 -13.22 -13.27
N GLU A 115 -9.84 -13.55 -13.36
CA GLU A 115 -8.89 -13.33 -12.26
C GLU A 115 -8.53 -11.85 -12.10
N LEU A 116 -8.45 -11.08 -13.18
CA LEU A 116 -8.22 -9.63 -13.11
C LEU A 116 -9.38 -8.88 -12.42
N GLU A 117 -10.63 -9.27 -12.67
CA GLU A 117 -11.82 -8.69 -12.02
C GLU A 117 -11.80 -8.85 -10.49
N LYS A 118 -11.18 -9.92 -9.97
CA LYS A 118 -11.04 -10.15 -8.53
C LYS A 118 -9.98 -9.28 -7.87
N LYS A 119 -9.09 -8.66 -8.65
CA LYS A 119 -7.95 -7.89 -8.13
C LYS A 119 -8.30 -6.43 -7.98
N THR A 120 -7.82 -5.81 -6.92
CA THR A 120 -7.80 -4.35 -6.77
C THR A 120 -6.78 -3.72 -7.71
N ILE A 121 -6.94 -2.43 -8.02
CA ILE A 121 -5.95 -1.69 -8.82
C ILE A 121 -4.55 -1.73 -8.21
N GLY A 122 -4.44 -1.73 -6.87
CA GLY A 122 -3.15 -1.84 -6.19
C GLY A 122 -2.47 -3.19 -6.44
N GLN A 123 -3.23 -4.29 -6.44
CA GLN A 123 -2.71 -5.61 -6.78
C GLN A 123 -2.30 -5.70 -8.25
N ILE A 124 -3.09 -5.10 -9.15
CA ILE A 124 -2.76 -5.01 -10.58
C ILE A 124 -1.48 -4.20 -10.80
N PHE A 125 -1.31 -3.08 -10.11
CA PHE A 125 -0.09 -2.26 -10.21
C PHE A 125 1.14 -3.02 -9.75
N THR A 126 1.06 -3.69 -8.59
CA THR A 126 2.16 -4.53 -8.11
C THR A 126 2.47 -5.63 -9.12
N MET A 127 1.45 -6.28 -9.68
CA MET A 127 1.63 -7.33 -10.69
C MET A 127 2.35 -6.82 -11.94
N LEU A 128 1.94 -5.66 -12.45
CA LEU A 128 2.40 -5.16 -13.74
C LEU A 128 3.80 -4.55 -13.66
N PHE A 129 4.10 -3.80 -12.59
CA PHE A 129 5.26 -2.90 -12.57
C PHE A 129 6.30 -3.23 -11.51
N ILE A 130 6.06 -4.18 -10.61
CA ILE A 130 7.04 -4.57 -9.60
C ILE A 130 7.64 -5.92 -10.01
N ASP A 131 8.93 -5.93 -10.32
CA ASP A 131 9.69 -7.16 -10.53
C ASP A 131 10.21 -7.67 -9.18
N ASP A 132 9.45 -8.60 -8.58
CA ASP A 132 9.81 -9.23 -7.31
C ASP A 132 11.13 -10.00 -7.38
N ALA A 133 11.51 -10.53 -8.56
CA ALA A 133 12.77 -11.23 -8.75
C ALA A 133 13.94 -10.25 -8.71
N PHE A 134 13.86 -9.16 -9.48
CA PHE A 134 14.82 -8.05 -9.42
C PHE A 134 14.98 -7.52 -7.99
N VAL A 135 13.86 -7.18 -7.32
CA VAL A 135 13.87 -6.66 -5.95
C VAL A 135 14.52 -7.65 -4.98
N SER A 136 14.26 -8.96 -5.13
CA SER A 136 14.83 -10.00 -4.28
C SER A 136 16.33 -10.16 -4.51
N SER A 137 16.76 -10.21 -5.77
CA SER A 137 18.17 -10.28 -6.16
C SER A 137 18.97 -9.11 -5.58
N ILE A 138 18.49 -7.88 -5.73
CA ILE A 138 19.15 -6.70 -5.15
C ILE A 138 19.20 -6.78 -3.62
N LYS A 139 18.08 -7.15 -2.97
CA LYS A 139 18.04 -7.28 -1.51
C LYS A 139 19.03 -8.34 -1.00
N ASP A 140 19.18 -9.45 -1.70
CA ASP A 140 20.06 -10.54 -1.29
C ASP A 140 21.54 -10.20 -1.53
N SER A 141 21.85 -9.56 -2.66
CA SER A 141 23.18 -8.98 -2.92
C SER A 141 23.57 -7.93 -1.89
N ILE A 142 22.63 -7.06 -1.46
CA ILE A 142 22.90 -6.07 -0.41
C ILE A 142 23.16 -6.72 0.96
N LYS A 143 22.36 -7.72 1.34
CA LYS A 143 22.56 -8.41 2.63
C LYS A 143 23.85 -9.23 2.67
N GLY A 144 24.23 -9.82 1.54
CA GLY A 144 25.35 -10.76 1.44
C GLY A 144 26.70 -10.09 1.31
N ALA A 145 26.75 -8.82 0.92
CA ALA A 145 28.01 -8.12 0.74
C ALA A 145 28.53 -7.50 2.04
N ASN A 146 29.87 -7.44 2.13
CA ASN A 146 30.57 -7.02 3.34
C ASN A 146 30.34 -5.51 3.59
N ARG A 147 29.94 -5.15 4.81
CA ARG A 147 29.55 -3.77 5.19
C ARG A 147 30.63 -2.74 4.93
N ASP A 148 31.89 -3.16 4.88
CA ASP A 148 33.05 -2.29 4.70
C ASP A 148 33.26 -1.83 3.22
N ILE A 149 32.47 -2.32 2.26
CA ILE A 149 32.60 -2.02 0.81
C ILE A 149 31.32 -1.39 0.21
N PHE A 150 30.39 -0.91 1.04
CA PHE A 150 29.11 -0.36 0.57
C PHE A 150 29.12 1.17 0.43
N SER A 151 29.67 1.68 -0.66
CA SER A 151 29.43 3.08 -1.06
C SER A 151 28.10 3.20 -1.85
N LYS A 152 27.60 4.44 -2.00
CA LYS A 152 26.45 4.73 -2.88
C LYS A 152 26.71 4.25 -4.31
N ASP A 153 27.93 4.42 -4.81
CA ASP A 153 28.30 4.05 -6.17
C ASP A 153 28.32 2.53 -6.37
N ASP A 154 28.71 1.77 -5.34
CA ASP A 154 28.68 0.31 -5.40
C ASP A 154 27.25 -0.23 -5.41
N ILE A 155 26.33 0.40 -4.67
CA ILE A 155 24.89 0.09 -4.73
C ILE A 155 24.33 0.41 -6.12
N LEU A 156 24.68 1.56 -6.70
CA LEU A 156 24.21 1.93 -8.03
C LEU A 156 24.74 0.98 -9.11
N LYS A 157 26.00 0.54 -9.02
CA LYS A 157 26.57 -0.48 -9.92
C LYS A 157 25.84 -1.81 -9.77
N LEU A 158 25.55 -2.23 -8.53
CA LEU A 158 24.80 -3.45 -8.28
C LEU A 158 23.41 -3.39 -8.91
N ILE A 159 22.67 -2.30 -8.68
CA ILE A 159 21.36 -2.06 -9.29
C ILE A 159 21.46 -2.09 -10.82
N SER A 160 22.46 -1.41 -11.38
CA SER A 160 22.66 -1.35 -12.84
C SER A 160 23.08 -2.68 -13.46
N SER A 161 23.57 -3.63 -12.66
CA SER A 161 24.01 -4.94 -13.14
C SER A 161 22.89 -5.97 -13.22
N VAL A 162 21.73 -5.70 -12.61
CA VAL A 162 20.55 -6.57 -12.65
C VAL A 162 19.54 -5.97 -13.60
N ASP A 163 19.14 -6.75 -14.60
CA ASP A 163 18.10 -6.36 -15.55
C ASP A 163 16.72 -6.47 -14.88
N GLU A 164 15.96 -5.38 -14.89
CA GLU A 164 14.59 -5.33 -14.37
C GLU A 164 13.61 -5.72 -15.49
N LYS A 165 12.83 -6.78 -15.28
CA LYS A 165 11.89 -7.31 -16.28
C LYS A 165 10.48 -7.28 -15.74
N THR A 166 9.81 -6.16 -15.96
CA THR A 166 8.43 -6.03 -15.51
C THR A 166 7.47 -6.87 -16.37
N VAL A 167 6.34 -7.26 -15.78
CA VAL A 167 5.25 -7.90 -16.53
C VAL A 167 4.70 -6.94 -17.58
N TRP A 168 4.66 -5.63 -17.29
CA TRP A 168 4.28 -4.61 -18.25
C TRP A 168 5.15 -4.67 -19.50
N ASP A 169 6.48 -4.72 -19.37
CA ASP A 169 7.40 -4.78 -20.51
C ASP A 169 7.18 -6.05 -21.33
N SER A 170 6.97 -7.17 -20.63
CA SER A 170 6.69 -8.46 -21.27
C SER A 170 5.36 -8.45 -22.02
N LEU A 171 4.32 -7.77 -21.51
CA LEU A 171 3.00 -7.70 -22.13
C LEU A 171 2.94 -6.65 -23.25
N MET A 172 3.37 -5.43 -22.96
CA MET A 172 3.12 -4.22 -23.75
C MET A 172 4.38 -3.68 -24.45
N GLY A 173 5.58 -4.01 -23.97
CA GLY A 173 6.82 -3.35 -24.40
C GLY A 173 6.95 -1.94 -23.82
N ASP A 174 7.90 -1.19 -24.35
CA ASP A 174 8.25 0.17 -23.92
C ASP A 174 7.45 1.28 -24.63
N ASP A 175 6.97 1.02 -25.85
CA ASP A 175 6.28 2.00 -26.69
C ASP A 175 4.77 2.14 -26.41
N ILE A 176 4.13 1.11 -25.83
CA ILE A 176 2.69 1.13 -25.56
C ILE A 176 2.43 1.80 -24.20
N VAL A 177 1.74 2.95 -24.25
CA VAL A 177 1.39 3.79 -23.07
C VAL A 177 2.64 4.14 -22.23
N PRO A 178 3.67 4.75 -22.85
CA PRO A 178 4.98 4.96 -22.23
C PRO A 178 4.89 5.90 -21.01
N THR A 179 3.89 6.78 -20.97
CA THR A 179 3.71 7.67 -19.81
C THR A 179 3.30 6.89 -18.57
N LEU A 180 2.45 5.86 -18.67
CA LEU A 180 2.11 5.04 -17.51
C LEU A 180 3.32 4.22 -17.06
N ARG A 181 3.99 3.56 -18.00
CA ARG A 181 5.20 2.77 -17.75
C ARG A 181 6.24 3.55 -16.94
N LYS A 182 6.52 4.80 -17.34
CA LYS A 182 7.53 5.65 -16.67
C LYS A 182 7.05 6.22 -15.32
N ASN A 183 5.76 6.49 -15.17
CA ASN A 183 5.23 7.28 -14.03
C ASN A 183 4.27 6.46 -13.14
N PHE A 184 4.34 5.12 -13.15
CA PHE A 184 3.42 4.28 -12.39
C PHE A 184 3.46 4.53 -10.88
N GLN A 185 4.63 4.86 -10.32
CA GLN A 185 4.78 5.21 -8.90
C GLN A 185 4.08 6.53 -8.58
N GLU A 186 4.13 7.51 -9.49
CA GLU A 186 3.42 8.77 -9.34
C GLU A 186 1.90 8.52 -9.39
N VAL A 187 1.42 7.71 -10.33
CA VAL A 187 0.00 7.31 -10.40
C VAL A 187 -0.44 6.58 -9.11
N ARG A 188 0.41 5.72 -8.55
CA ARG A 188 0.17 5.05 -7.26
C ARG A 188 0.06 6.06 -6.11
N SER A 189 0.95 7.05 -6.08
CA SER A 189 0.93 8.14 -5.10
C SER A 189 -0.36 8.97 -5.20
N ILE A 190 -0.74 9.36 -6.42
CA ILE A 190 -1.98 10.10 -6.69
C ILE A 190 -3.20 9.31 -6.19
N ARG A 191 -3.28 8.01 -6.49
CA ARG A 191 -4.36 7.14 -6.00
C ARG A 191 -4.41 7.12 -4.49
N ASN A 192 -3.28 7.00 -3.81
CA ASN A 192 -3.23 6.98 -2.35
C ASN A 192 -3.68 8.31 -1.76
N ASN A 193 -3.19 9.43 -2.31
CA ASN A 193 -3.57 10.76 -1.84
C ASN A 193 -5.09 10.99 -1.96
N VAL A 194 -5.67 10.63 -3.10
CA VAL A 194 -7.12 10.78 -3.32
C VAL A 194 -7.94 9.82 -2.46
N MET A 195 -7.56 8.54 -2.36
CA MET A 195 -8.34 7.52 -1.65
C MET A 195 -8.24 7.63 -0.13
N HIS A 196 -7.14 8.17 0.39
CA HIS A 196 -6.94 8.41 1.83
C HIS A 196 -7.18 9.88 2.23
N ALA A 197 -7.75 10.68 1.32
CA ALA A 197 -8.08 12.08 1.55
C ALA A 197 -6.90 12.90 2.11
N HIS A 198 -5.69 12.65 1.61
CA HIS A 198 -4.54 13.48 1.92
C HIS A 198 -4.75 14.89 1.36
N ASN A 199 -4.12 15.88 1.97
CA ASN A 199 -4.19 17.24 1.46
C ASN A 199 -3.42 17.35 0.14
N ILE A 200 -4.08 17.94 -0.86
CA ILE A 200 -3.54 18.16 -2.20
C ILE A 200 -3.55 19.66 -2.45
N ASN A 201 -2.43 20.23 -2.88
CA ASN A 201 -2.34 21.63 -3.31
C ASN A 201 -2.63 21.77 -4.82
N TRP A 202 -2.72 23.01 -5.31
CA TRP A 202 -3.01 23.30 -6.71
C TRP A 202 -2.02 22.66 -7.70
N ASN A 203 -0.71 22.72 -7.42
CA ASN A 203 0.31 22.18 -8.31
C ASN A 203 0.23 20.66 -8.39
N GLU A 204 0.08 19.99 -7.25
CA GLU A 204 -0.13 18.54 -7.18
C GLU A 204 -1.41 18.13 -7.93
N TYR A 205 -2.51 18.85 -7.72
CA TYR A 205 -3.77 18.62 -8.44
C TYR A 205 -3.60 18.74 -9.95
N GLU A 206 -2.99 19.83 -10.42
CA GLU A 206 -2.88 20.11 -11.85
C GLU A 206 -1.94 19.13 -12.56
N ASN A 207 -0.82 18.77 -11.92
CA ASN A 207 0.10 17.77 -12.44
C ASN A 207 -0.55 16.38 -12.48
N SER A 208 -1.23 15.98 -11.40
CA SER A 208 -1.99 14.73 -11.33
C SER A 208 -3.05 14.66 -12.44
N ARG A 209 -3.80 15.74 -12.63
CA ARG A 209 -4.86 15.85 -13.64
C ARG A 209 -4.28 15.71 -15.05
N LYS A 210 -3.20 16.41 -15.37
CA LYS A 210 -2.52 16.33 -16.66
C LYS A 210 -1.97 14.94 -16.94
N LEU A 211 -1.30 14.35 -15.95
CA LEU A 211 -0.71 13.02 -16.05
C LEU A 211 -1.78 11.96 -16.32
N LEU A 212 -2.84 11.91 -15.51
CA LEU A 212 -3.92 10.94 -15.68
C LEU A 212 -4.60 11.09 -17.04
N ARG A 213 -4.90 12.32 -17.48
CA ARG A 213 -5.51 12.55 -18.80
C ARG A 213 -4.61 12.09 -19.94
N LYS A 214 -3.31 12.34 -19.85
CA LYS A 214 -2.34 11.90 -20.85
C LYS A 214 -2.30 10.38 -20.94
N ILE A 215 -2.21 9.70 -19.79
CA ILE A 215 -2.18 8.24 -19.72
C ILE A 215 -3.48 7.63 -20.26
N ILE A 216 -4.65 8.15 -19.88
CA ILE A 216 -5.95 7.69 -20.39
C ILE A 216 -5.98 7.81 -21.92
N LYS A 217 -5.57 8.96 -22.46
CA LYS A 217 -5.52 9.16 -23.91
C LYS A 217 -4.57 8.18 -24.62
N GLU A 218 -3.40 7.91 -24.04
CA GLU A 218 -2.47 6.91 -24.58
C GLU A 218 -3.09 5.50 -24.58
N MET A 219 -3.78 5.11 -23.50
CA MET A 219 -4.48 3.82 -23.44
C MET A 219 -5.63 3.73 -24.45
N ASP A 220 -6.44 4.78 -24.60
CA ASP A 220 -7.52 4.83 -25.60
C ASP A 220 -6.95 4.75 -27.02
N THR A 221 -5.84 5.44 -27.29
CA THR A 221 -5.14 5.36 -28.59
C THR A 221 -4.67 3.93 -28.86
N ALA A 222 -4.03 3.28 -27.87
CA ALA A 222 -3.60 1.89 -28.01
C ALA A 222 -4.77 0.91 -28.18
N LEU A 223 -5.92 1.20 -27.56
CA LEU A 223 -7.15 0.45 -27.71
C LEU A 223 -7.82 0.63 -29.08
N ASP A 224 -7.55 1.71 -29.80
CA ASP A 224 -8.11 1.97 -31.12
C ASP A 224 -7.19 1.50 -32.25
N ASP A 225 -5.86 1.53 -32.03
CA ASP A 225 -4.84 1.16 -33.01
C ASP A 225 -4.87 -0.35 -33.36
N VAL A 226 -5.08 -0.65 -34.64
CA VAL A 226 -5.11 -2.02 -35.17
C VAL A 226 -3.72 -2.66 -35.21
N SER A 227 -2.69 -1.89 -35.54
CA SER A 227 -1.32 -2.40 -35.63
C SER A 227 -0.78 -2.84 -34.27
N ILE A 228 -1.13 -2.10 -33.21
CA ILE A 228 -0.83 -2.50 -31.84
C ILE A 228 -1.53 -3.82 -31.49
N LYS A 229 -2.83 -3.95 -31.81
CA LYS A 229 -3.59 -5.17 -31.55
C LYS A 229 -3.00 -6.38 -32.28
N GLU A 230 -2.61 -6.23 -33.54
CA GLU A 230 -1.98 -7.29 -34.34
C GLU A 230 -0.62 -7.69 -33.78
N SER A 231 0.19 -6.71 -33.34
CA SER A 231 1.47 -6.95 -32.67
C SER A 231 1.26 -7.75 -31.37
N ILE A 232 0.27 -7.38 -30.56
CA ILE A 232 -0.07 -8.11 -29.34
C ILE A 232 -0.60 -9.53 -29.63
N ALA A 233 -1.40 -9.71 -30.68
CA ALA A 233 -1.96 -11.00 -31.08
C ALA A 233 -0.89 -12.01 -31.54
N THR A 234 0.22 -11.51 -32.09
CA THR A 234 1.29 -12.32 -32.69
C THR A 234 2.52 -12.47 -31.80
N LYS A 235 2.49 -11.88 -30.59
CA LYS A 235 3.62 -11.84 -29.64
C LYS A 235 4.04 -13.24 -29.17
N LYS A 236 5.35 -13.41 -28.94
CA LYS A 236 5.95 -14.64 -28.37
C LYS A 236 6.88 -14.30 -27.19
N PRO A 237 6.69 -14.90 -26.00
CA PRO A 237 5.54 -15.71 -25.58
C PRO A 237 4.20 -14.98 -25.76
N SER A 238 3.09 -15.73 -25.85
CA SER A 238 1.79 -15.11 -26.05
C SER A 238 1.40 -14.22 -24.87
N TYR A 239 0.65 -13.16 -25.16
CA TYR A 239 0.19 -12.23 -24.14
C TYR A 239 -0.55 -12.95 -23.00
N ASN A 240 -1.41 -13.92 -23.33
CA ASN A 240 -2.19 -14.63 -22.32
C ASN A 240 -1.35 -15.55 -21.44
N HIS A 241 -0.32 -16.19 -21.99
CA HIS A 241 0.59 -17.02 -21.17
C HIS A 241 1.35 -16.14 -20.16
N THR A 242 1.91 -15.03 -20.61
CA THR A 242 2.61 -14.07 -19.74
C THR A 242 1.67 -13.52 -18.65
N LEU A 243 0.44 -13.16 -19.02
CA LEU A 243 -0.56 -12.67 -18.08
C LEU A 243 -1.01 -13.76 -17.08
N SER A 244 -1.23 -14.98 -17.56
CA SER A 244 -1.62 -16.16 -16.77
C SER A 244 -0.56 -16.47 -15.69
N ASP A 245 0.72 -16.46 -16.08
CA ASP A 245 1.83 -16.68 -15.14
C ASP A 245 1.91 -15.59 -14.07
N ALA A 246 1.78 -14.31 -14.46
CA ALA A 246 1.78 -13.19 -13.53
C ALA A 246 0.61 -13.25 -12.53
N LEU A 247 -0.58 -13.64 -13.00
CA LEU A 247 -1.76 -13.80 -12.16
C LEU A 247 -1.58 -14.94 -11.14
N LYS A 248 -1.03 -16.09 -11.57
CA LYS A 248 -0.75 -17.26 -10.72
C LYS A 248 0.30 -16.97 -9.64
N ALA A 249 1.37 -16.25 -9.99
CA ALA A 249 2.43 -15.88 -9.06
C ALA A 249 1.88 -15.12 -7.84
N GLN A 250 0.91 -14.23 -8.03
CA GLN A 250 0.26 -13.52 -6.93
C GLN A 250 -0.70 -14.38 -6.10
N VAL A 251 -1.38 -15.35 -6.70
CA VAL A 251 -2.30 -16.26 -5.98
C VAL A 251 -1.54 -17.10 -4.96
N HIS A 252 -0.31 -17.51 -5.28
CA HIS A 252 0.53 -18.30 -4.37
C HIS A 252 0.89 -17.52 -3.10
N ILE A 253 1.18 -16.22 -3.22
CA ILE A 253 1.45 -15.33 -2.07
C ILE A 253 0.20 -15.17 -1.19
N GLY A 254 -0.98 -15.00 -1.80
CA GLY A 254 -2.25 -14.87 -1.07
C GLY A 254 -2.69 -16.15 -0.36
N GLN A 255 -2.49 -17.31 -0.98
CA GLN A 255 -2.79 -18.62 -0.38
C GLN A 255 -1.87 -18.91 0.82
N ILE A 256 -0.57 -18.65 0.68
CA ILE A 256 0.39 -18.77 1.79
C ILE A 256 -0.01 -17.84 2.95
N ALA A 257 -0.30 -16.57 2.68
CA ALA A 257 -0.75 -15.63 3.70
C ALA A 257 -2.02 -16.11 4.41
N SER A 258 -3.05 -16.52 3.65
CA SER A 258 -4.32 -17.01 4.22
C SER A 258 -4.19 -18.30 5.04
N SER A 259 -3.22 -19.16 4.72
CA SER A 259 -2.92 -20.37 5.50
C SER A 259 -2.19 -20.09 6.81
N LEU A 260 -1.49 -18.94 6.89
CA LEU A 260 -0.72 -18.51 8.06
C LEU A 260 -1.55 -17.67 9.04
N VAL A 261 -2.56 -16.92 8.58
CA VAL A 261 -3.42 -16.09 9.45
C VAL A 261 -4.02 -16.88 10.63
N PRO A 262 -4.62 -18.06 10.45
CA PRO A 262 -5.18 -18.83 11.57
C PRO A 262 -4.12 -19.26 12.60
N HIS A 263 -2.88 -19.49 12.15
CA HIS A 263 -1.77 -19.86 13.03
C HIS A 263 -1.26 -18.66 13.84
N ILE A 264 -1.30 -17.46 13.26
CA ILE A 264 -0.98 -16.18 13.94
C ILE A 264 -2.05 -15.84 14.97
N GLU A 265 -3.32 -16.01 14.64
CA GLU A 265 -4.43 -15.83 15.57
C GLU A 265 -4.33 -16.82 16.76
N GLY A 266 -3.99 -18.09 16.49
CA GLY A 266 -3.73 -19.09 17.53
C GLY A 266 -2.56 -18.71 18.47
N LEU A 267 -1.50 -18.12 17.93
CA LEU A 267 -0.37 -17.58 18.72
C LEU A 267 -0.77 -16.38 19.57
N SER A 268 -1.62 -15.49 19.05
CA SER A 268 -2.15 -14.35 19.80
C SER A 268 -3.08 -14.78 20.93
N ALA A 269 -3.89 -15.83 20.73
CA ALA A 269 -4.73 -16.40 21.78
C ALA A 269 -3.89 -17.09 22.88
N LEU A 270 -2.80 -17.78 22.49
CA LEU A 270 -1.81 -18.32 23.42
C LEU A 270 -1.10 -17.21 24.21
N GLN A 271 -0.79 -16.08 23.57
CA GLN A 271 -0.20 -14.89 24.21
C GLN A 271 -1.11 -14.33 25.31
N THR A 272 -2.41 -14.16 25.05
CA THR A 272 -3.37 -13.67 26.06
C THR A 272 -3.46 -14.65 27.23
N THR A 273 -3.52 -15.94 26.93
CA THR A 273 -3.64 -17.00 27.95
C THR A 273 -2.38 -17.11 28.82
N LEU A 274 -1.18 -16.99 28.23
CA LEU A 274 0.09 -17.07 28.97
C LEU A 274 0.35 -15.83 29.85
N MET A 275 -0.09 -14.65 29.40
CA MET A 275 0.03 -13.40 30.15
C MET A 275 -0.90 -13.36 31.38
N ASP A 276 -2.07 -13.97 31.28
CA ASP A 276 -3.01 -14.10 32.39
C ASP A 276 -2.56 -15.16 33.42
N TYR A 277 -1.87 -16.21 32.99
CA TYR A 277 -1.55 -17.35 33.86
C TYR A 277 -0.23 -17.23 34.62
N TYR A 278 0.77 -16.53 34.05
CA TYR A 278 2.08 -16.36 34.68
C TYR A 278 2.46 -14.89 34.65
N LYS A 279 2.58 -14.25 35.83
CA LYS A 279 3.24 -12.94 35.98
C LYS A 279 4.72 -13.09 35.59
N LEU A 280 5.00 -13.03 34.29
CA LEU A 280 6.31 -13.32 33.70
C LEU A 280 7.31 -12.20 33.97
N SER A 281 8.60 -12.55 34.03
CA SER A 281 9.70 -11.60 34.25
C SER A 281 9.87 -10.63 33.07
N PRO A 282 10.48 -9.45 33.28
CA PRO A 282 10.69 -8.44 32.24
C PRO A 282 11.41 -8.96 30.99
N GLU A 283 12.30 -9.96 31.13
CA GLU A 283 13.01 -10.58 30.02
C GLU A 283 12.05 -11.37 29.10
N CYS A 284 11.09 -12.10 29.67
CA CYS A 284 10.05 -12.80 28.90
C CYS A 284 9.10 -11.83 28.20
N ILE A 285 8.78 -10.70 28.83
CA ILE A 285 7.93 -9.65 28.23
C ILE A 285 8.63 -9.00 27.02
N ASN A 286 9.94 -8.76 27.10
CA ASN A 286 10.71 -8.24 25.97
C ASN A 286 10.83 -9.25 24.82
N MET A 287 11.01 -10.54 25.14
CA MET A 287 11.06 -11.61 24.14
C MET A 287 9.72 -11.78 23.40
N VAL A 288 8.60 -11.65 24.12
CA VAL A 288 7.25 -11.72 23.54
C VAL A 288 6.93 -10.48 22.70
N LYS A 289 7.38 -9.30 23.12
CA LYS A 289 7.28 -8.09 22.29
C LYS A 289 8.07 -8.24 20.99
N GLU A 290 9.29 -8.77 21.05
CA GLU A 290 10.08 -9.06 19.85
C GLU A 290 9.38 -10.03 18.89
N THR A 291 8.66 -11.04 19.40
CA THR A 291 7.84 -11.92 18.54
C THR A 291 6.64 -11.23 17.90
N ALA A 292 6.00 -10.26 18.57
CA ALA A 292 4.92 -9.46 18.00
C ALA A 292 5.45 -8.47 16.93
N THR A 293 6.65 -7.89 17.13
CA THR A 293 7.33 -7.10 16.10
C THR A 293 7.75 -7.97 14.92
N LEU A 294 8.18 -9.21 15.17
CA LEU A 294 8.52 -10.18 14.12
C LEU A 294 7.28 -10.56 13.30
N ALA A 295 6.12 -10.75 13.93
CA ALA A 295 4.83 -11.01 13.29
C ALA A 295 4.37 -9.84 12.41
N ASN A 296 4.57 -8.60 12.86
CA ASN A 296 4.30 -7.40 12.03
C ASN A 296 5.28 -7.25 10.86
N MET A 297 6.51 -7.77 10.98
CA MET A 297 7.46 -7.85 9.86
C MET A 297 7.14 -8.97 8.84
N MET A 298 6.21 -9.90 9.16
CA MET A 298 5.78 -10.98 8.25
C MET A 298 4.83 -10.50 7.14
N ALA A 299 4.52 -9.20 7.05
CA ALA A 299 3.82 -8.61 5.91
C ALA A 299 4.72 -8.39 4.67
N LEU A 300 6.02 -8.77 4.70
CA LEU A 300 6.94 -8.69 3.56
C LEU A 300 7.80 -9.97 3.39
N PRO A 301 8.29 -10.27 2.17
CA PRO A 301 8.73 -11.61 1.77
C PRO A 301 10.19 -11.92 2.18
N LYS A 302 10.39 -12.52 3.36
CA LYS A 302 11.65 -13.20 3.75
C LYS A 302 11.35 -14.46 4.59
N MET A 303 10.87 -15.52 3.94
CA MET A 303 10.44 -16.77 4.60
C MET A 303 11.56 -17.66 5.15
N THR A 304 12.78 -17.62 4.62
CA THR A 304 13.81 -18.63 4.93
C THR A 304 14.38 -18.53 6.35
N ARG A 305 14.57 -17.32 6.88
CA ARG A 305 15.13 -17.11 8.23
C ARG A 305 14.12 -17.37 9.35
N ILE A 306 12.83 -17.26 9.03
CA ILE A 306 11.71 -17.46 9.96
C ILE A 306 11.56 -18.96 10.28
N SER A 307 11.71 -19.84 9.28
CA SER A 307 11.65 -21.30 9.47
C SER A 307 12.72 -21.81 10.45
N GLU A 308 13.96 -21.32 10.34
CA GLU A 308 15.06 -21.77 11.20
C GLU A 308 14.90 -21.30 12.65
N GLN A 309 14.44 -20.06 12.87
CA GLN A 309 14.21 -19.53 14.21
C GLN A 309 12.99 -20.18 14.88
N VAL A 310 11.90 -20.41 14.13
CA VAL A 310 10.73 -21.14 14.62
C VAL A 310 11.09 -22.57 15.02
N GLN A 311 11.91 -23.28 14.24
CA GLN A 311 12.38 -24.62 14.63
C GLN A 311 13.27 -24.61 15.87
N LYS A 312 14.14 -23.59 16.02
CA LYS A 312 15.01 -23.45 17.19
C LYS A 312 14.20 -23.15 18.45
N ILE A 313 13.17 -22.32 18.33
CA ILE A 313 12.22 -21.99 19.40
C ILE A 313 11.39 -23.22 19.77
N SER A 314 10.88 -23.96 18.78
CA SER A 314 10.11 -25.18 19.01
C SER A 314 10.91 -26.27 19.73
N ARG A 315 12.22 -26.38 19.47
CA ARG A 315 13.12 -27.29 20.21
C ARG A 315 13.33 -26.84 21.65
N MET A 316 13.50 -25.54 21.90
CA MET A 316 13.65 -25.01 23.26
C MET A 316 12.37 -25.16 24.10
N PHE A 317 11.18 -25.08 23.49
CA PHE A 317 9.90 -25.34 24.18
C PHE A 317 9.69 -26.83 24.52
N PHE A 318 10.27 -27.75 23.75
CA PHE A 318 10.18 -29.20 24.00
C PHE A 318 10.97 -29.66 25.24
N ASP A 319 11.98 -28.91 25.65
CA ASP A 319 12.87 -29.25 26.77
C ASP A 319 12.43 -28.62 28.11
N VAL A 320 11.31 -27.87 28.15
CA VAL A 320 10.78 -27.30 29.40
C VAL A 320 10.07 -28.39 30.22
N PRO A 321 10.61 -28.82 31.38
CA PRO A 321 10.11 -30.00 32.10
C PRO A 321 8.65 -29.90 32.55
N GLY A 322 8.14 -28.68 32.78
CA GLY A 322 6.76 -28.43 33.21
C GLY A 322 5.70 -28.63 32.12
N LEU A 323 6.08 -28.61 30.83
CA LEU A 323 5.15 -28.81 29.71
C LEU A 323 4.95 -30.29 29.40
N LYS A 324 5.98 -31.14 29.55
CA LYS A 324 5.85 -32.60 29.43
C LYS A 324 4.88 -33.18 30.45
N SER A 325 4.99 -32.77 31.71
CA SER A 325 4.12 -33.23 32.79
C SER A 325 2.65 -32.81 32.60
N ALA A 326 2.41 -31.60 32.07
CA ALA A 326 1.06 -31.14 31.71
C ALA A 326 0.48 -31.94 30.53
N GLN A 327 1.31 -32.32 29.55
CA GLN A 327 0.88 -33.12 28.40
C GLN A 327 0.59 -34.59 28.79
N GLU A 328 1.40 -35.18 29.68
CA GLU A 328 1.17 -36.52 30.24
C GLU A 328 -0.13 -36.57 31.06
N GLN A 329 -0.42 -35.53 31.85
CA GLN A 329 -1.66 -35.41 32.61
C GLN A 329 -2.88 -35.22 31.70
N ALA A 330 -2.77 -34.42 30.63
CA ALA A 330 -3.82 -34.28 29.63
C ALA A 330 -4.09 -35.59 28.88
N ARG A 331 -3.04 -36.39 28.60
CA ARG A 331 -3.17 -37.71 27.98
C ARG A 331 -3.87 -38.69 28.90
N MET A 332 -3.49 -38.76 30.18
CA MET A 332 -4.15 -39.61 31.18
C MET A 332 -5.63 -39.22 31.37
N LEU A 333 -5.95 -37.92 31.41
CA LEU A 333 -7.34 -37.45 31.47
C LEU A 333 -8.14 -37.86 30.22
N SER A 334 -7.54 -37.81 29.03
CA SER A 334 -8.21 -38.23 27.78
C SER A 334 -8.48 -39.74 27.71
N GLU A 335 -7.64 -40.56 28.36
CA GLU A 335 -7.83 -42.01 28.44
C GLU A 335 -8.92 -42.39 29.46
N ILE A 336 -9.06 -41.62 30.55
CA ILE A 336 -10.17 -41.78 31.52
C ILE A 336 -11.53 -41.50 30.87
N TYR A 337 -11.63 -40.45 30.03
CA TYR A 337 -12.85 -40.11 29.30
C TYR A 337 -13.17 -41.05 28.11
N ARG A 338 -12.27 -41.96 27.76
CA ARG A 338 -12.49 -42.99 26.73
C ARG A 338 -12.80 -44.37 27.31
N ASN A 339 -12.86 -44.51 28.64
CA ASN A 339 -13.25 -45.78 29.26
C ASN A 339 -14.77 -45.99 29.12
N PRO A 340 -15.24 -47.00 28.35
CA PRO A 340 -16.67 -47.19 28.08
C PRO A 340 -17.51 -47.49 29.34
N ALA A 341 -16.88 -47.83 30.45
CA ALA A 341 -17.56 -48.13 31.72
C ALA A 341 -18.07 -46.90 32.48
N ILE A 342 -17.74 -45.66 32.06
CA ILE A 342 -18.18 -44.42 32.74
C ILE A 342 -19.32 -43.70 31.98
N ILE A 343 -19.70 -44.18 30.79
CA ILE A 343 -20.78 -43.54 29.99
C ILE A 343 -22.18 -44.13 30.31
N GLU A 344 -22.29 -45.18 31.14
CA GLU A 344 -23.58 -45.79 31.54
C GLU A 344 -23.83 -45.86 33.07
N ALA A 345 -23.41 -44.86 33.84
CA ALA A 345 -23.80 -44.73 35.26
C ALA A 345 -24.42 -43.37 35.59
#